data_AF-A0AAW2YSZ5-F1
#
_entry.id   AF-A0AAW2YSZ5-F1
#
_cell.length_a   1.000
_cell.length_b   1.000
_cell.length_c   1.000
_cell.angle_alpha   90.00
_cell.angle_beta   90.00
_cell.angle_gamma   90.00
#
_symmetry.space_group_name_H-M   'P 1'
#
loop_
_entity.id
_entity.type
_entity.pdbx_description
1 polymer ?
#
loop_
_entity_poly.entity_id
_entity_poly.type
_entity_poly.pdbx_seq_one_letter_code
_entity_poly.pdbx_strand_id
1 'polypeptide(L)'
;MDMSEATTMNMIENIFSERKQNYINIEVGHLEKVYKRKMDEIRDEENRVLIEMAQAKAAATSSYRGLFSTIQSHTNALSGASPEGNSTNKYKHMPGLNFEVVVTLINECATALSRCRKLSTVYQLPDNMSRCFKVLATFVGDYIDRGITAAMSTIEVNNPKLPPKTDMYQTLQLANSMLQKVQQHLEQQIIPHVSINVNVQLQCVKTKDDMYGKLELKVVKSLELLLKAILSHVQYIFEQESKKTTNEYKPKENINLNQVYMDHKCTTGCARVCKFLEEQVQYLSLCLYGSNRELFLSELGSEFYRVLTTQLKNFSVNSPGAIVLMRDLGEYQKCMRRFEVQAVDDLFDALREVSNLFLVAPQNMENVLGQLDNKKMSKEEIHDFVKMRTDYKTEKLNRLSYFVQ
;
A
#
# COMPACT_ATOMS: atom_id res chain seq x y z
N MET A 1 -7.01 38.77 -48.29
CA MET A 1 -6.66 37.43 -48.78
C MET A 1 -6.73 37.53 -50.29
N ASP A 2 -5.57 37.55 -50.95
CA ASP A 2 -5.48 37.81 -52.40
C ASP A 2 -6.16 36.67 -53.17
N MET A 3 -6.86 36.99 -54.27
CA MET A 3 -7.54 36.01 -55.14
C MET A 3 -6.61 34.86 -55.60
N SER A 4 -5.31 35.14 -55.70
CA SER A 4 -4.26 34.16 -55.99
C SER A 4 -4.11 33.11 -54.88
N GLU A 5 -4.10 33.50 -53.60
CA GLU A 5 -3.97 32.58 -52.46
C GLU A 5 -5.15 31.61 -52.37
N ALA A 6 -6.37 32.11 -52.60
CA ALA A 6 -7.58 31.29 -52.59
C ALA A 6 -7.58 30.22 -53.69
N THR A 7 -7.03 30.56 -54.87
CA THR A 7 -6.94 29.63 -55.99
C THR A 7 -5.86 28.56 -55.74
N THR A 8 -4.71 28.95 -55.17
CA THR A 8 -3.67 28.01 -54.76
C THR A 8 -4.15 27.08 -53.64
N MET A 9 -4.88 27.58 -52.63
CA MET A 9 -5.47 26.73 -51.59
C MET A 9 -6.46 25.71 -52.17
N ASN A 10 -7.32 26.12 -53.10
CA ASN A 10 -8.27 25.20 -53.73
C ASN A 10 -7.57 24.11 -54.57
N MET A 11 -6.47 24.44 -55.26
CA MET A 11 -5.66 23.43 -55.95
C MET A 11 -5.03 22.44 -54.97
N ILE A 12 -4.49 22.92 -53.85
CA ILE A 12 -3.89 22.08 -52.81
C ILE A 12 -4.95 21.15 -52.19
N GLU A 13 -6.13 21.66 -51.85
CA GLU A 13 -7.21 20.84 -51.30
C GLU A 13 -7.66 19.76 -52.28
N ASN A 14 -7.78 20.08 -53.57
CA ASN A 14 -8.16 19.09 -54.59
C ASN A 14 -7.12 17.97 -54.73
N ILE A 15 -5.83 18.29 -54.73
CA ILE A 15 -4.74 17.30 -54.86
C ILE A 15 -4.66 16.38 -53.64
N PHE A 16 -4.91 16.90 -52.43
CA PHE A 16 -4.74 16.14 -51.18
C PHE A 16 -6.04 15.60 -50.56
N SER A 17 -7.20 15.91 -51.14
CA SER A 17 -8.54 15.55 -50.64
C SER A 17 -8.67 14.07 -50.25
N GLU A 18 -8.33 13.16 -51.16
CA GLU A 18 -8.41 11.70 -50.95
C GLU A 18 -7.46 11.23 -49.82
N ARG A 19 -6.24 11.80 -49.77
CA ARG A 19 -5.25 11.48 -48.74
C ARG A 19 -5.64 12.01 -47.36
N LYS A 20 -6.30 13.18 -47.31
CA LYS A 20 -6.82 13.78 -46.07
C LYS A 20 -8.03 13.01 -45.52
N GLN A 21 -8.89 12.47 -46.38
CA GLN A 21 -10.05 11.67 -45.92
C GLN A 21 -9.63 10.41 -45.16
N ASN A 22 -8.57 9.73 -45.60
CA ASN A 22 -8.07 8.51 -44.95
C ASN A 22 -6.96 8.74 -43.91
N TYR A 23 -6.52 9.99 -43.74
CA TYR A 23 -5.39 10.37 -42.89
C TYR A 23 -5.49 9.79 -41.46
N ILE A 24 -6.64 9.95 -40.81
CA ILE A 24 -6.77 9.56 -39.40
C ILE A 24 -6.61 8.05 -39.18
N ASN A 25 -7.06 7.22 -40.13
CA ASN A 25 -6.89 5.77 -40.02
C ASN A 25 -5.40 5.39 -40.11
N ILE A 26 -4.63 6.10 -40.94
CA ILE A 26 -3.18 5.91 -41.07
C ILE A 26 -2.47 6.36 -39.79
N GLU A 27 -2.84 7.53 -39.25
CA GLU A 27 -2.21 8.07 -38.03
C GLU A 27 -2.49 7.19 -36.81
N VAL A 28 -3.75 6.76 -36.61
CA VAL A 28 -4.14 5.82 -35.55
C VAL A 28 -3.40 4.49 -35.70
N GLY A 29 -3.40 3.91 -36.90
CA GLY A 29 -2.68 2.64 -37.15
C GLY A 29 -1.17 2.78 -36.99
N HIS A 30 -0.59 3.95 -37.23
CA HIS A 30 0.82 4.23 -36.94
C HIS A 30 1.07 4.29 -35.44
N LEU A 31 0.27 5.02 -34.67
CA LEU A 31 0.37 5.09 -33.21
C LEU A 31 0.28 3.70 -32.58
N GLU A 32 -0.72 2.90 -32.96
CA GLU A 32 -0.88 1.53 -32.46
C GLU A 32 0.35 0.66 -32.73
N LYS A 33 0.93 0.75 -33.94
CA LYS A 33 2.15 0.01 -34.30
C LYS A 33 3.35 0.46 -33.47
N VAL A 34 3.53 1.77 -33.28
CA VAL A 34 4.64 2.32 -32.49
C VAL A 34 4.51 1.91 -31.03
N TYR A 35 3.32 2.04 -30.46
CA TYR A 35 3.07 1.68 -29.06
C TYR A 35 3.23 0.19 -28.82
N LYS A 36 2.68 -0.65 -29.72
CA LYS A 36 2.84 -2.09 -29.64
C LYS A 36 4.31 -2.49 -29.68
N ARG A 37 5.10 -1.91 -30.60
CA ARG A 37 6.55 -2.17 -30.68
C ARG A 37 7.26 -1.81 -29.37
N LYS A 38 7.00 -0.61 -28.82
CA LYS A 38 7.59 -0.19 -27.54
C LYS A 38 7.18 -1.13 -26.39
N MET A 39 5.92 -1.58 -26.37
CA MET A 39 5.44 -2.51 -25.35
C MET A 39 6.06 -3.92 -25.47
N ASP A 40 6.28 -4.39 -26.70
CA ASP A 40 6.97 -5.66 -26.95
C ASP A 40 8.45 -5.55 -26.54
N GLU A 41 9.15 -4.45 -26.86
CA GLU A 41 10.53 -4.19 -26.42
C GLU A 41 10.66 -4.22 -24.89
N ILE A 42 9.73 -3.56 -24.18
CA ILE A 42 9.70 -3.58 -22.71
C ILE A 42 9.47 -5.00 -22.21
N ARG A 43 8.50 -5.73 -22.77
CA ARG A 43 8.21 -7.11 -22.35
C ARG A 43 9.42 -8.01 -22.53
N ASP A 44 10.14 -7.87 -23.63
CA ASP A 44 11.32 -8.69 -23.92
C ASP A 44 12.47 -8.36 -22.96
N GLU A 45 12.66 -7.08 -22.62
CA GLU A 45 13.59 -6.65 -21.57
C GLU A 45 13.23 -7.22 -20.20
N GLU A 46 11.96 -7.10 -19.79
CA GLU A 46 11.43 -7.64 -18.54
C GLU A 46 11.63 -9.16 -18.45
N ASN A 47 11.34 -9.88 -19.53
CA ASN A 47 11.54 -11.33 -19.63
C ASN A 47 13.02 -11.70 -19.50
N ARG A 48 13.93 -10.93 -20.12
CA ARG A 48 15.37 -11.17 -20.00
C ARG A 48 15.83 -11.03 -18.55
N VAL A 49 15.40 -9.96 -17.87
CA VAL A 49 15.72 -9.73 -16.45
C VAL A 49 15.19 -10.88 -15.58
N LEU A 50 13.97 -11.36 -15.81
CA LEU A 50 13.40 -12.49 -15.07
C LEU A 50 14.21 -13.79 -15.26
N ILE A 51 14.66 -14.07 -16.48
CA ILE A 51 15.50 -15.24 -16.77
C ILE A 51 16.85 -15.13 -16.05
N GLU A 52 17.50 -13.96 -16.12
CA GLU A 52 18.76 -13.70 -15.42
C GLU A 52 18.62 -13.87 -13.90
N MET A 53 17.52 -13.38 -13.31
CA MET A 53 17.24 -13.58 -11.89
C MET A 53 17.02 -15.04 -11.52
N ALA A 54 16.27 -15.79 -12.33
CA ALA A 54 16.04 -17.21 -12.11
C ALA A 54 17.35 -18.01 -12.16
N GLN A 55 18.22 -17.69 -13.12
CA GLN A 55 19.56 -18.27 -13.24
C GLN A 55 20.44 -17.92 -12.04
N ALA A 56 20.45 -16.65 -11.61
CA ALA A 56 21.21 -16.21 -10.43
C ALA A 56 20.74 -16.93 -9.15
N LYS A 57 19.43 -17.10 -8.97
CA LYS A 57 18.86 -17.84 -7.83
C LYS A 57 19.22 -19.33 -7.88
N ALA A 58 19.21 -19.93 -9.06
CA ALA A 58 19.64 -21.32 -9.25
C ALA A 58 21.14 -21.51 -8.95
N ALA A 59 21.99 -20.57 -9.40
CA ALA A 59 23.42 -20.58 -9.14
C ALA A 59 23.74 -20.36 -7.64
N ALA A 60 23.03 -19.45 -6.96
CA ALA A 60 23.17 -19.29 -5.52
C ALA A 60 22.79 -20.58 -4.77
N THR A 61 21.70 -21.23 -5.17
CA THR A 61 21.24 -22.50 -4.58
C THR A 61 22.23 -23.65 -4.84
N SER A 62 22.86 -23.70 -6.01
CA SER A 62 23.90 -24.70 -6.31
C SER A 62 25.20 -24.45 -5.54
N SER A 63 25.57 -23.18 -5.32
CA SER A 63 26.74 -22.79 -4.52
C SER A 63 26.61 -23.21 -3.05
N TYR A 64 25.41 -23.13 -2.46
CA TYR A 64 25.16 -23.65 -1.11
C TYR A 64 25.21 -25.20 -1.06
N ARG A 65 24.82 -25.89 -2.14
CA ARG A 65 24.96 -27.35 -2.27
C ARG A 65 26.43 -27.77 -2.37
N GLY A 66 27.27 -27.01 -3.07
CA GLY A 66 28.72 -27.25 -3.17
C GLY A 66 29.50 -26.91 -1.88
N LEU A 67 29.04 -25.92 -1.11
CA LEU A 67 29.58 -25.64 0.22
C LEU A 67 29.22 -26.76 1.21
N PHE A 68 28.00 -27.32 1.15
CA PHE A 68 27.64 -28.47 2.00
C PHE A 68 28.44 -29.74 1.68
N SER A 69 28.81 -29.99 0.41
CA SER A 69 29.69 -31.12 0.06
C SER A 69 31.16 -30.90 0.47
N THR A 70 31.58 -29.64 0.63
CA THR A 70 32.96 -29.29 1.03
C THR A 70 33.10 -29.14 2.56
N ILE A 71 32.02 -28.82 3.27
CA ILE A 71 31.99 -28.71 4.74
C ILE A 71 31.93 -30.10 5.40
N GLN A 72 31.50 -31.15 4.69
CA GLN A 72 31.52 -32.52 5.21
C GLN A 72 32.92 -33.17 5.24
N SER A 73 33.95 -32.52 4.66
CA SER A 73 35.35 -32.98 4.69
C SER A 73 36.28 -32.20 5.62
N HIS A 74 35.83 -31.10 6.24
CA HIS A 74 36.63 -30.38 7.24
C HIS A 74 35.77 -29.81 8.37
N THR A 75 35.59 -30.62 9.42
CA THR A 75 35.30 -30.11 10.76
C THR A 75 36.59 -29.58 11.39
N ASN A 76 36.51 -28.32 11.87
CA ASN A 76 37.43 -27.59 12.77
C ASN A 76 38.06 -26.34 12.16
N ALA A 77 37.32 -25.21 12.13
CA ALA A 77 37.85 -23.86 12.39
C ALA A 77 36.72 -22.81 12.45
N LEU A 78 36.43 -22.35 13.66
CA LEU A 78 36.30 -20.94 14.06
C LEU A 78 35.57 -19.92 13.14
N SER A 79 34.44 -19.44 13.70
CA SER A 79 34.08 -18.04 13.96
C SER A 79 34.30 -16.95 12.90
N GLY A 80 33.21 -16.25 12.62
CA GLY A 80 33.20 -14.79 12.46
C GLY A 80 33.24 -14.29 11.01
N ALA A 81 32.08 -13.92 10.46
CA ALA A 81 31.92 -12.79 9.54
C ALA A 81 30.44 -12.61 9.16
N SER A 82 29.82 -11.55 9.67
CA SER A 82 28.64 -10.94 9.03
C SER A 82 29.07 -10.32 7.71
N PRO A 83 28.32 -10.48 6.61
CA PRO A 83 28.45 -9.59 5.47
C PRO A 83 27.43 -8.46 5.61
N GLU A 84 27.83 -7.39 6.31
CA GLU A 84 27.36 -6.05 5.98
C GLU A 84 27.94 -5.69 4.61
N GLY A 85 27.08 -5.47 3.63
CA GLY A 85 27.47 -5.17 2.25
C GLY A 85 26.40 -4.34 1.55
N ASN A 86 26.60 -3.02 1.59
CA ASN A 86 26.09 -1.97 0.70
C ASN A 86 24.63 -2.12 0.22
N SER A 87 23.72 -1.53 0.99
CA SER A 87 22.27 -1.48 0.75
C SER A 87 21.80 -0.46 -0.28
N THR A 88 22.67 0.08 -1.16
CA THR A 88 22.29 1.18 -2.06
C THR A 88 22.06 0.78 -3.52
N ASN A 89 22.07 -0.51 -3.89
CA ASN A 89 21.87 -0.89 -5.31
C ASN A 89 21.09 -2.21 -5.58
N LYS A 90 20.33 -2.73 -4.61
CA LYS A 90 19.64 -4.04 -4.76
C LYS A 90 18.20 -3.98 -5.30
N TYR A 91 17.65 -2.80 -5.58
CA TYR A 91 16.23 -2.64 -5.94
C TYR A 91 15.95 -2.53 -7.46
N LYS A 92 16.95 -2.81 -8.32
CA LYS A 92 16.84 -2.58 -9.78
C LYS A 92 16.29 -3.77 -10.60
N HIS A 93 15.79 -4.83 -9.96
CA HIS A 93 15.66 -6.13 -10.66
C HIS A 93 14.26 -6.72 -10.77
N MET A 94 13.20 -6.09 -10.28
CA MET A 94 11.85 -6.53 -10.64
C MET A 94 11.39 -5.78 -11.89
N PRO A 95 10.89 -6.46 -12.94
CA PRO A 95 10.14 -5.76 -13.98
C PRO A 95 8.97 -5.02 -13.33
N GLY A 96 8.94 -3.71 -13.55
CA GLY A 96 8.07 -2.78 -12.84
C GLY A 96 7.82 -1.55 -13.71
N LEU A 97 6.87 -0.73 -13.28
CA LEU A 97 6.50 0.45 -14.05
C LEU A 97 7.70 1.39 -14.21
N ASN A 98 7.91 1.87 -15.44
CA ASN A 98 8.91 2.88 -15.77
C ASN A 98 8.20 4.12 -16.32
N PHE A 99 8.37 5.24 -15.63
CA PHE A 99 7.75 6.51 -15.97
C PHE A 99 8.09 6.99 -17.38
N GLU A 100 9.30 6.73 -17.85
CA GLU A 100 9.78 7.17 -19.16
C GLU A 100 8.97 6.56 -20.31
N VAL A 101 8.41 5.35 -20.10
CA VAL A 101 7.55 4.69 -21.08
C VAL A 101 6.33 5.54 -21.36
N VAL A 102 5.62 5.99 -20.32
CA VAL A 102 4.41 6.80 -20.47
C VAL A 102 4.74 8.18 -21.05
N VAL A 103 5.84 8.80 -20.62
CA VAL A 103 6.32 10.06 -21.22
C VAL A 103 6.57 9.91 -22.72
N THR A 104 7.21 8.81 -23.12
CA THR A 104 7.49 8.51 -24.51
C THR A 104 6.19 8.33 -25.31
N LEU A 105 5.22 7.55 -24.80
CA LEU A 105 3.92 7.40 -25.45
C LEU A 105 3.19 8.75 -25.59
N ILE A 106 3.22 9.58 -24.54
CA ILE A 106 2.62 10.91 -24.56
C ILE A 106 3.28 11.81 -25.63
N ASN A 107 4.61 11.75 -25.78
CA ASN A 107 5.34 12.54 -26.77
C ASN A 107 5.02 12.11 -28.21
N GLU A 108 4.90 10.81 -28.46
CA GLU A 108 4.46 10.28 -29.74
C GLU A 108 3.01 10.71 -30.04
N CYS A 109 2.12 10.65 -29.05
CA CYS A 109 0.75 11.16 -29.16
C CYS A 109 0.74 12.66 -29.48
N ALA A 110 1.53 13.47 -28.78
CA ALA A 110 1.63 14.91 -29.01
C ALA A 110 2.10 15.23 -30.44
N THR A 111 3.04 14.43 -30.96
CA THR A 111 3.52 14.55 -32.35
C THR A 111 2.42 14.20 -33.35
N ALA A 112 1.64 13.14 -33.10
CA ALA A 112 0.48 12.78 -33.91
C ALA A 112 -0.62 13.85 -33.85
N LEU A 113 -0.91 14.40 -32.67
CA LEU A 113 -1.86 15.51 -32.50
C LEU A 113 -1.42 16.77 -33.25
N SER A 114 -0.12 17.06 -33.30
CA SER A 114 0.43 18.16 -34.09
C SER A 114 0.20 17.99 -35.59
N ARG A 115 0.36 16.77 -36.11
CA ARG A 115 -0.01 16.42 -37.49
C ARG A 115 -1.52 16.50 -37.71
N CYS A 116 -2.30 16.01 -36.74
CA CYS A 116 -3.76 16.00 -36.77
C CYS A 116 -4.32 17.42 -36.92
N ARG A 117 -3.76 18.41 -36.21
CA ARG A 117 -4.12 19.84 -36.34
C ARG A 117 -3.89 20.42 -37.74
N LYS A 118 -2.85 19.95 -38.44
CA LYS A 118 -2.48 20.47 -39.76
C LYS A 118 -3.24 19.78 -40.90
N LEU A 119 -3.59 18.51 -40.71
CA LEU A 119 -4.10 17.65 -41.78
C LEU A 119 -5.61 17.41 -41.69
N SER A 120 -6.23 17.60 -40.52
CA SER A 120 -7.67 17.47 -40.35
C SER A 120 -8.41 18.75 -40.73
N THR A 121 -9.62 18.58 -41.26
CA THR A 121 -10.56 19.70 -41.42
C THR A 121 -11.10 20.16 -40.06
N VAL A 122 -11.60 21.39 -39.98
CA VAL A 122 -12.16 21.97 -38.73
C VAL A 122 -13.26 21.09 -38.13
N TYR A 123 -14.08 20.45 -38.97
CA TYR A 123 -15.19 19.59 -38.53
C TYR A 123 -14.74 18.20 -38.07
N GLN A 124 -13.66 17.66 -38.63
CA GLN A 124 -13.14 16.33 -38.30
C GLN A 124 -12.11 16.35 -37.18
N LEU A 125 -11.46 17.49 -36.95
CA LEU A 125 -10.40 17.64 -35.95
C LEU A 125 -10.79 17.11 -34.57
N PRO A 126 -11.99 17.40 -34.01
CA PRO A 126 -12.33 16.90 -32.69
C PRO A 126 -12.36 15.37 -32.62
N ASP A 127 -13.04 14.71 -33.57
CA ASP A 127 -13.16 13.25 -33.62
C ASP A 127 -11.79 12.59 -33.81
N ASN A 128 -10.99 13.13 -34.72
CA ASN A 128 -9.65 12.64 -35.00
C ASN A 128 -8.74 12.70 -33.75
N MET A 129 -8.78 13.81 -33.01
CA MET A 129 -8.01 13.95 -31.76
C MET A 129 -8.49 12.98 -30.67
N SER A 130 -9.80 12.81 -30.53
CA SER A 130 -10.41 11.84 -29.61
C SER A 130 -9.94 10.41 -29.92
N ARG A 131 -9.87 10.04 -31.20
CA ARG A 131 -9.35 8.73 -31.63
C ARG A 131 -7.88 8.52 -31.27
N CYS A 132 -7.02 9.51 -31.48
CA CYS A 132 -5.61 9.46 -31.05
C CYS A 132 -5.48 9.33 -29.53
N PHE A 133 -6.29 10.07 -28.76
CA PHE A 133 -6.30 9.99 -27.30
C PHE A 133 -6.71 8.60 -26.81
N LYS A 134 -7.73 8.02 -27.43
CA LYS A 134 -8.23 6.68 -27.07
C LYS A 134 -7.16 5.60 -27.20
N VAL A 135 -6.32 5.67 -28.23
CA VAL A 135 -5.17 4.77 -28.39
C VAL A 135 -4.19 4.98 -27.22
N LEU A 136 -3.81 6.23 -26.91
CA LEU A 136 -2.92 6.52 -25.78
C LEU A 136 -3.47 5.98 -24.46
N ALA A 137 -4.73 6.29 -24.13
CA ALA A 137 -5.37 5.85 -22.90
C ALA A 137 -5.40 4.31 -22.81
N THR A 138 -5.68 3.62 -23.91
CA THR A 138 -5.73 2.14 -23.92
C THR A 138 -4.36 1.55 -23.59
N PHE A 139 -3.30 1.97 -24.29
CA PHE A 139 -1.95 1.43 -24.07
C PHE A 139 -1.34 1.82 -22.73
N VAL A 140 -1.58 3.05 -22.24
CA VAL A 140 -1.12 3.46 -20.91
C VAL A 140 -1.90 2.71 -19.82
N GLY A 141 -3.21 2.57 -19.96
CA GLY A 141 -4.04 1.78 -19.05
C GLY A 141 -3.56 0.35 -18.93
N ASP A 142 -3.35 -0.34 -20.06
CA ASP A 142 -2.86 -1.72 -20.09
C ASP A 142 -1.44 -1.86 -19.51
N TYR A 143 -0.58 -0.85 -19.71
CA TYR A 143 0.76 -0.84 -19.13
C TYR A 143 0.73 -0.74 -17.60
N ILE A 144 -0.05 0.21 -17.07
CA ILE A 144 -0.21 0.40 -15.62
C ILE A 144 -0.88 -0.82 -14.99
N ASP A 145 -1.91 -1.36 -15.65
CA ASP A 145 -2.63 -2.57 -15.22
C ASP A 145 -1.69 -3.76 -15.04
N ARG A 146 -0.79 -3.99 -16.00
CA ARG A 146 0.24 -5.03 -15.92
C ARG A 146 1.18 -4.81 -14.75
N GLY A 147 1.67 -3.59 -14.56
CA GLY A 147 2.58 -3.26 -13.45
C GLY A 147 1.93 -3.46 -12.08
N ILE A 148 0.69 -3.00 -11.89
CA ILE A 148 -0.07 -3.25 -10.66
C ILE A 148 -0.25 -4.75 -10.45
N THR A 149 -0.63 -5.50 -11.48
CA THR A 149 -0.82 -6.95 -11.38
C THR A 149 0.49 -7.67 -11.01
N ALA A 150 1.62 -7.25 -11.57
CA ALA A 150 2.93 -7.80 -11.24
C ALA A 150 3.31 -7.49 -9.78
N ALA A 151 3.18 -6.25 -9.33
CA ALA A 151 3.46 -5.87 -7.95
C ALA A 151 2.53 -6.57 -6.95
N MET A 152 1.25 -6.74 -7.29
CA MET A 152 0.30 -7.51 -6.47
C MET A 152 0.76 -8.95 -6.23
N SER A 153 1.40 -9.58 -7.23
CA SER A 153 1.90 -10.96 -7.11
C SER A 153 3.06 -11.10 -6.11
N THR A 154 3.70 -9.99 -5.73
CA THR A 154 4.81 -9.99 -4.76
C THR A 154 4.32 -9.91 -3.32
N ILE A 155 3.02 -9.63 -3.10
CA ILE A 155 2.41 -9.61 -1.76
C ILE A 155 2.18 -11.04 -1.27
N GLU A 156 2.99 -11.47 -0.30
CA GLU A 156 2.90 -12.79 0.32
C GLU A 156 2.04 -12.76 1.59
N VAL A 157 0.72 -12.89 1.47
CA VAL A 157 -0.19 -12.90 2.65
C VAL A 157 0.02 -14.14 3.54
N ASN A 158 0.39 -15.28 2.95
CA ASN A 158 0.50 -16.56 3.66
C ASN A 158 1.89 -16.80 4.30
N ASN A 159 2.82 -15.86 4.15
CA ASN A 159 4.17 -15.97 4.69
C ASN A 159 4.44 -14.84 5.71
N PRO A 160 3.85 -14.93 6.91
CA PRO A 160 3.84 -13.84 7.86
C PRO A 160 5.23 -13.55 8.47
N LYS A 161 6.23 -14.41 8.19
CA LYS A 161 7.61 -14.22 8.66
C LYS A 161 8.29 -13.04 7.99
N LEU A 162 7.91 -12.74 6.75
CA LEU A 162 8.49 -11.65 5.97
C LEU A 162 7.53 -10.45 5.99
N PRO A 163 8.03 -9.23 6.25
CA PRO A 163 7.19 -8.04 6.10
C PRO A 163 6.82 -7.83 4.63
N PRO A 164 5.71 -7.11 4.35
CA PRO A 164 5.35 -6.74 2.98
C PRO A 164 6.49 -5.98 2.29
N LYS A 165 6.76 -6.33 1.03
CA LYS A 165 7.80 -5.68 0.21
C LYS A 165 7.38 -4.28 -0.21
N THR A 166 8.35 -3.44 -0.55
CA THR A 166 8.13 -2.05 -0.97
C THR A 166 7.56 -1.90 -2.38
N ASP A 167 7.58 -2.97 -3.18
CA ASP A 167 7.29 -2.95 -4.62
C ASP A 167 5.89 -2.39 -4.94
N MET A 168 4.88 -2.78 -4.14
CA MET A 168 3.51 -2.30 -4.33
C MET A 168 3.36 -0.81 -4.04
N TYR A 169 4.00 -0.31 -2.97
CA TYR A 169 3.96 1.12 -2.64
C TYR A 169 4.58 1.97 -3.76
N GLN A 170 5.75 1.55 -4.27
CA GLN A 170 6.44 2.21 -5.38
C GLN A 170 5.60 2.18 -6.66
N THR A 171 4.98 1.03 -6.96
CA THR A 171 4.12 0.87 -8.14
C THR A 171 2.90 1.79 -8.07
N LEU A 172 2.25 1.91 -6.90
CA LEU A 172 1.13 2.85 -6.71
C LEU A 172 1.56 4.31 -6.89
N GLN A 173 2.70 4.69 -6.32
CA GLN A 173 3.24 6.06 -6.47
C GLN A 173 3.53 6.39 -7.94
N LEU A 174 4.16 5.47 -8.67
CA LEU A 174 4.47 5.64 -10.09
C LEU A 174 3.19 5.66 -10.95
N ALA A 175 2.23 4.77 -10.68
CA ALA A 175 0.94 4.75 -11.37
C ALA A 175 0.22 6.10 -11.22
N ASN A 176 0.14 6.65 -10.01
CA ASN A 176 -0.45 7.97 -9.78
C ASN A 176 0.23 9.07 -10.60
N SER A 177 1.58 9.06 -10.62
CA SER A 177 2.36 10.04 -11.40
C SER A 177 2.10 9.92 -12.90
N MET A 178 2.00 8.70 -13.43
CA MET A 178 1.69 8.44 -14.84
C MET A 178 0.28 8.89 -15.21
N LEU A 179 -0.71 8.56 -14.37
CA LEU A 179 -2.10 8.96 -14.58
C LEU A 179 -2.25 10.48 -14.57
N GLN A 180 -1.59 11.18 -13.64
CA GLN A 180 -1.53 12.64 -13.63
C GLN A 180 -0.94 13.21 -14.93
N LYS A 181 0.09 12.57 -15.49
CA LYS A 181 0.68 13.01 -16.76
C LYS A 181 -0.27 12.84 -17.95
N VAL A 182 -1.04 11.75 -17.98
CA VAL A 182 -2.09 11.55 -18.98
C VAL A 182 -3.20 12.59 -18.84
N GLN A 183 -3.62 12.91 -17.61
CA GLN A 183 -4.61 13.95 -17.35
C GLN A 183 -4.12 15.31 -17.83
N GLN A 184 -2.90 15.71 -17.48
CA GLN A 184 -2.29 16.95 -17.95
C GLN A 184 -2.24 16.99 -19.49
N HIS A 185 -1.89 15.87 -20.14
CA HIS A 185 -1.87 15.80 -21.60
C HIS A 185 -3.26 16.01 -22.21
N LEU A 186 -4.29 15.38 -21.66
CA LEU A 186 -5.68 15.57 -22.08
C LEU A 186 -6.09 17.05 -21.96
N GLU A 187 -5.92 17.63 -20.78
CA GLU A 187 -6.34 19.00 -20.46
C GLU A 187 -5.61 20.05 -21.31
N GLN A 188 -4.30 19.85 -21.56
CA GLN A 188 -3.48 20.85 -22.24
C GLN A 188 -3.43 20.70 -23.76
N GLN A 189 -3.43 19.47 -24.28
CA GLN A 189 -3.18 19.21 -25.70
C GLN A 189 -4.43 18.84 -26.50
N ILE A 190 -5.52 18.46 -25.84
CA ILE A 190 -6.69 17.88 -26.51
C ILE A 190 -7.94 18.70 -26.23
N ILE A 191 -8.26 18.95 -24.96
CA ILE A 191 -9.47 19.70 -24.56
C ILE A 191 -9.63 21.01 -25.34
N PRO A 192 -8.61 21.89 -25.47
CA PRO A 192 -8.75 23.16 -26.18
C PRO A 192 -9.16 23.06 -27.65
N HIS A 193 -8.93 21.90 -28.28
CA HIS A 193 -9.19 21.68 -29.70
C HIS A 193 -10.45 20.84 -29.96
N VAL A 194 -11.00 20.18 -28.94
CA VAL A 194 -12.26 19.43 -29.04
C VAL A 194 -13.47 20.21 -28.51
N SER A 195 -13.26 21.35 -27.83
CA SER A 195 -14.33 22.14 -27.21
C SER A 195 -15.42 22.65 -28.17
N ILE A 196 -15.16 22.69 -29.48
CA ILE A 196 -16.18 23.04 -30.47
C ILE A 196 -17.28 21.97 -30.57
N ASN A 197 -17.01 20.74 -30.12
CA ASN A 197 -17.96 19.64 -30.07
C ASN A 197 -18.01 19.04 -28.65
N VAL A 198 -19.00 19.47 -27.88
CA VAL A 198 -19.20 19.03 -26.48
C VAL A 198 -19.33 17.51 -26.36
N ASN A 199 -19.98 16.83 -27.32
CA ASN A 199 -20.12 15.37 -27.27
C ASN A 199 -18.77 14.67 -27.36
N VAL A 200 -17.87 15.15 -28.22
CA VAL A 200 -16.52 14.59 -28.37
C VAL A 200 -15.64 14.92 -27.16
N GLN A 201 -15.77 16.13 -26.60
CA GLN A 201 -15.11 16.49 -25.35
C GLN A 201 -15.51 15.53 -24.22
N LEU A 202 -16.82 15.28 -24.05
CA LEU A 202 -17.33 14.34 -23.05
C LEU A 202 -16.84 12.90 -23.30
N GLN A 203 -16.71 12.47 -24.55
CA GLN A 203 -16.12 11.17 -24.88
C GLN A 203 -14.65 11.05 -24.47
N CYS A 204 -13.85 12.12 -24.63
CA CYS A 204 -12.45 12.12 -24.20
C CYS A 204 -12.35 12.01 -22.67
N VAL A 205 -13.16 12.78 -21.94
CA VAL A 205 -13.23 12.70 -20.47
C VAL A 205 -13.68 11.31 -20.03
N LYS A 206 -14.75 10.77 -20.63
CA LYS A 206 -15.22 9.42 -20.37
C LYS A 206 -14.17 8.35 -20.62
N THR A 207 -13.38 8.47 -21.69
CA THR A 207 -12.29 7.52 -22.00
C THR A 207 -11.22 7.53 -20.90
N LYS A 208 -10.89 8.69 -20.35
CA LYS A 208 -9.99 8.80 -19.18
C LYS A 208 -10.63 8.16 -17.95
N ASP A 209 -11.89 8.48 -17.66
CA ASP A 209 -12.59 7.98 -16.47
C ASP A 209 -12.79 6.46 -16.51
N ASP A 210 -13.14 5.89 -17.67
CA ASP A 210 -13.25 4.44 -17.86
C ASP A 210 -11.90 3.73 -17.65
N MET A 211 -10.78 4.35 -18.06
CA MET A 211 -9.44 3.85 -17.79
C MET A 211 -9.11 3.91 -16.29
N TYR A 212 -9.40 5.03 -15.64
CA TYR A 212 -9.14 5.22 -14.20
C TYR A 212 -9.94 4.22 -13.37
N GLY A 213 -11.24 4.08 -13.63
CA GLY A 213 -12.11 3.16 -12.89
C GLY A 213 -11.66 1.70 -12.98
N LYS A 214 -11.17 1.24 -14.13
CA LYS A 214 -10.59 -0.11 -14.26
C LYS A 214 -9.36 -0.31 -13.38
N LEU A 215 -8.47 0.68 -13.36
CA LEU A 215 -7.25 0.64 -12.54
C LEU A 215 -7.57 0.74 -11.05
N GLU A 216 -8.54 1.58 -10.67
CA GLU A 216 -9.00 1.74 -9.28
C GLU A 216 -9.47 0.42 -8.68
N LEU A 217 -10.25 -0.38 -9.41
CA LEU A 217 -10.69 -1.70 -8.94
C LEU A 217 -9.51 -2.62 -8.58
N LYS A 218 -8.42 -2.55 -9.35
CA LYS A 218 -7.20 -3.32 -9.03
C LYS A 218 -6.43 -2.73 -7.87
N VAL A 219 -6.35 -1.40 -7.78
CA VAL A 219 -5.72 -0.72 -6.64
C VAL A 219 -6.42 -1.09 -5.35
N VAL A 220 -7.75 -1.06 -5.29
CA VAL A 220 -8.53 -1.48 -4.11
C VAL A 220 -8.17 -2.91 -3.70
N LYS A 221 -8.22 -3.86 -4.64
CA LYS A 221 -7.84 -5.25 -4.37
C LYS A 221 -6.39 -5.40 -3.88
N SER A 222 -5.47 -4.60 -4.42
CA SER A 222 -4.07 -4.61 -4.01
C SER A 222 -3.87 -4.08 -2.58
N LEU A 223 -4.63 -3.05 -2.19
CA LEU A 223 -4.63 -2.47 -0.86
C LEU A 223 -5.23 -3.44 0.17
N GLU A 224 -6.30 -4.16 -0.17
CA GLU A 224 -6.85 -5.22 0.69
C GLU A 224 -5.84 -6.34 0.97
N LEU A 225 -5.09 -6.78 -0.05
CA LEU A 225 -4.04 -7.79 0.12
C LEU A 225 -2.89 -7.25 0.98
N LEU A 226 -2.50 -6.00 0.76
CA LEU A 226 -1.47 -5.34 1.53
C LEU A 226 -1.85 -5.21 3.01
N LEU A 227 -3.09 -4.78 3.30
CA LEU A 227 -3.65 -4.73 4.65
C LEU A 227 -3.55 -6.10 5.34
N LYS A 228 -4.02 -7.17 4.67
CA LYS A 228 -3.94 -8.53 5.19
C LYS A 228 -2.49 -8.96 5.47
N ALA A 229 -1.56 -8.65 4.59
CA ALA A 229 -0.14 -8.98 4.77
C ALA A 229 0.48 -8.22 5.96
N ILE A 230 0.17 -6.94 6.13
CA ILE A 230 0.62 -6.13 7.28
C ILE A 230 0.12 -6.77 8.59
N LEU A 231 -1.19 -7.06 8.68
CA LEU A 231 -1.80 -7.63 9.89
C LEU A 231 -1.28 -9.04 10.18
N SER A 232 -1.06 -9.85 9.15
CA SER A 232 -0.49 -11.19 9.29
C SER A 232 0.94 -11.14 9.84
N HIS A 233 1.75 -10.17 9.40
CA HIS A 233 3.08 -9.95 9.97
C HIS A 233 3.03 -9.48 11.43
N VAL A 234 2.08 -8.59 11.77
CA VAL A 234 1.85 -8.16 13.17
C VAL A 234 1.51 -9.35 14.06
N GLN A 235 0.60 -10.23 13.62
CA GLN A 235 0.25 -11.45 14.34
C GLN A 235 1.49 -12.34 14.56
N TYR A 236 2.32 -12.51 13.54
CA TYR A 236 3.57 -13.25 13.69
C TYR A 236 4.52 -12.63 14.72
N ILE A 237 4.66 -11.30 14.77
CA ILE A 237 5.48 -10.64 15.81
C ILE A 237 4.93 -10.96 17.20
N PHE A 238 3.60 -10.90 17.38
CA PHE A 238 2.97 -11.28 18.65
C PHE A 238 3.22 -12.74 19.03
N GLU A 239 3.10 -13.67 18.08
CA GLU A 239 3.38 -15.09 18.31
C GLU A 239 4.83 -15.33 18.76
N GLN A 240 5.79 -14.67 18.11
CA GLN A 240 7.22 -14.81 18.44
C GLN A 240 7.56 -14.29 19.84
N GLU A 241 6.94 -13.19 20.28
CA GLU A 241 7.23 -12.56 21.57
C GLU A 241 6.30 -13.05 22.70
N SER A 242 5.25 -13.81 22.39
CA SER A 242 4.20 -14.27 23.31
C SER A 242 4.71 -14.85 24.64
N LYS A 243 5.74 -15.71 24.61
CA LYS A 243 6.32 -16.33 25.81
C LYS A 243 7.03 -15.31 26.70
N LYS A 244 7.74 -14.34 26.12
CA LYS A 244 8.41 -13.28 26.89
C LYS A 244 7.37 -12.35 27.50
N THR A 245 6.42 -11.90 26.69
CA THR A 245 5.31 -11.05 27.14
C THR A 245 4.50 -11.71 28.26
N THR A 246 4.25 -13.02 28.19
CA THR A 246 3.57 -13.76 29.28
C THR A 246 4.33 -13.66 30.60
N ASN A 247 5.67 -13.78 30.59
CA ASN A 247 6.49 -13.65 31.79
C ASN A 247 6.55 -12.20 32.30
N GLU A 248 6.43 -11.22 31.41
CA GLU A 248 6.41 -9.79 31.75
C GLU A 248 5.05 -9.33 32.29
N TYR A 249 3.95 -9.90 31.79
CA TYR A 249 2.59 -9.61 32.26
C TYR A 249 2.18 -10.42 33.50
N LYS A 250 2.84 -11.56 33.75
CA LYS A 250 2.71 -12.34 34.98
C LYS A 250 4.07 -12.69 35.58
N PRO A 251 4.80 -11.69 36.11
CA PRO A 251 6.10 -11.95 36.73
C PRO A 251 5.94 -12.75 38.03
N LYS A 252 6.97 -13.54 38.39
CA LYS A 252 6.97 -14.37 39.62
C LYS A 252 7.03 -13.49 40.88
N GLU A 253 6.52 -14.02 42.00
CA GLU A 253 6.23 -13.31 43.26
C GLU A 253 7.42 -12.61 43.96
N ASN A 254 8.65 -12.72 43.46
CA ASN A 254 9.86 -12.14 44.08
C ASN A 254 10.45 -10.95 43.33
N ILE A 255 9.67 -10.26 42.52
CA ILE A 255 10.16 -9.13 41.71
C ILE A 255 10.04 -7.82 42.50
N ASN A 256 11.13 -7.07 42.53
CA ASN A 256 11.17 -5.75 43.14
C ASN A 256 10.29 -4.78 42.34
N LEU A 257 9.10 -4.45 42.86
CA LEU A 257 8.18 -3.51 42.22
C LEU A 257 8.85 -2.16 41.92
N ASN A 258 9.74 -1.67 42.79
CA ASN A 258 10.43 -0.39 42.55
C ASN A 258 11.26 -0.43 41.27
N GLN A 259 11.87 -1.57 40.95
CA GLN A 259 12.61 -1.73 39.69
C GLN A 259 11.68 -1.73 38.47
N VAL A 260 10.51 -2.37 38.59
CA VAL A 260 9.48 -2.35 37.52
C VAL A 260 8.94 -0.93 37.31
N TYR A 261 8.70 -0.16 38.37
CA TYR A 261 8.26 1.24 38.29
C TYR A 261 9.31 2.14 37.62
N MET A 262 10.60 1.92 37.89
CA MET A 262 11.69 2.71 37.33
C MET A 262 12.08 2.34 35.89
N ASP A 263 11.81 1.11 35.44
CA ASP A 263 12.07 0.71 34.05
C ASP A 263 10.95 1.19 33.12
N HIS A 264 11.07 2.36 32.51
CA HIS A 264 10.01 2.98 31.69
C HIS A 264 9.76 2.34 30.30
N LYS A 265 10.24 1.12 30.06
CA LYS A 265 10.17 0.48 28.75
C LYS A 265 8.87 -0.30 28.54
N CYS A 266 8.35 -0.26 27.31
CA CYS A 266 7.35 -1.21 26.83
C CYS A 266 8.01 -2.56 26.48
N THR A 267 7.20 -3.59 26.30
CA THR A 267 7.69 -4.92 25.93
C THR A 267 8.36 -4.90 24.55
N THR A 268 9.25 -5.87 24.32
CA THR A 268 9.92 -6.01 23.01
C THR A 268 8.94 -6.26 21.88
N GLY A 269 7.84 -6.98 22.15
CA GLY A 269 6.75 -7.19 21.20
C GLY A 269 6.06 -5.89 20.81
N CYS A 270 5.68 -5.08 21.80
CA CYS A 270 5.06 -3.77 21.57
C CYS A 270 5.97 -2.84 20.75
N ALA A 271 7.23 -2.69 21.16
CA ALA A 271 8.19 -1.85 20.45
C ALA A 271 8.39 -2.28 18.98
N ARG A 272 8.49 -3.59 18.73
CA ARG A 272 8.65 -4.14 17.37
C ARG A 272 7.43 -3.90 16.49
N VAL A 273 6.22 -4.12 17.02
CA VAL A 273 4.97 -3.87 16.29
C VAL A 273 4.81 -2.39 15.98
N CYS A 274 5.02 -1.51 16.97
CA CYS A 274 4.91 -0.07 16.75
C CYS A 274 5.90 0.40 15.68
N LYS A 275 7.18 0.03 15.80
CA LYS A 275 8.18 0.38 14.78
C LYS A 275 7.81 -0.11 13.38
N PHE A 276 7.33 -1.35 13.27
CA PHE A 276 6.90 -1.90 11.99
C PHE A 276 5.72 -1.12 11.39
N LEU A 277 4.68 -0.83 12.18
CA LEU A 277 3.52 -0.07 11.71
C LEU A 277 3.90 1.36 11.31
N GLU A 278 4.81 2.00 12.05
CA GLU A 278 5.34 3.32 11.70
C GLU A 278 6.05 3.32 10.34
N GLU A 279 6.85 2.28 10.06
CA GLU A 279 7.48 2.10 8.75
C GLU A 279 6.42 1.92 7.65
N GLN A 280 5.36 1.14 7.89
CA GLN A 280 4.27 0.98 6.91
C GLN A 280 3.53 2.30 6.64
N VAL A 281 3.23 3.08 7.68
CA VAL A 281 2.57 4.39 7.52
C VAL A 281 3.41 5.37 6.70
N GLN A 282 4.74 5.34 6.86
CA GLN A 282 5.63 6.16 6.02
C GLN A 282 5.49 5.80 4.54
N TYR A 283 5.49 4.51 4.18
CA TYR A 283 5.29 4.09 2.80
C TYR A 283 3.90 4.44 2.26
N LEU A 284 2.85 4.24 3.07
CA LEU A 284 1.47 4.59 2.71
C LEU A 284 1.31 6.09 2.45
N SER A 285 2.00 6.93 3.23
CA SER A 285 1.95 8.38 3.09
C SER A 285 2.58 8.90 1.79
N LEU A 286 3.41 8.09 1.13
CA LEU A 286 4.04 8.42 -0.16
C LEU A 286 3.18 8.01 -1.37
N CYS A 287 2.25 7.09 -1.20
CA CYS A 287 1.45 6.56 -2.32
C CYS A 287 -0.06 6.82 -2.21
N LEU A 288 -0.59 7.12 -1.01
CA LEU A 288 -1.99 7.47 -0.79
C LEU A 288 -2.12 8.92 -0.31
N TYR A 289 -3.18 9.59 -0.77
CA TYR A 289 -3.42 11.02 -0.52
C TYR A 289 -4.86 11.28 -0.10
N GLY A 290 -5.07 12.33 0.70
CA GLY A 290 -6.40 12.80 1.10
C GLY A 290 -7.28 11.71 1.70
N SER A 291 -8.54 11.66 1.26
CA SER A 291 -9.54 10.70 1.74
C SER A 291 -9.13 9.23 1.53
N ASN A 292 -8.41 8.89 0.46
CA ASN A 292 -7.95 7.52 0.23
C ASN A 292 -6.97 7.06 1.30
N ARG A 293 -6.10 7.96 1.77
CA ARG A 293 -5.17 7.68 2.88
C ARG A 293 -5.93 7.52 4.19
N GLU A 294 -6.85 8.44 4.47
CA GLU A 294 -7.66 8.41 5.69
C GLU A 294 -8.48 7.12 5.79
N LEU A 295 -9.16 6.72 4.72
CA LEU A 295 -9.94 5.47 4.67
C LEU A 295 -9.08 4.25 4.94
N PHE A 296 -7.92 4.14 4.27
CA PHE A 296 -7.02 3.01 4.44
C PHE A 296 -6.44 2.95 5.86
N LEU A 297 -5.99 4.09 6.41
CA LEU A 297 -5.44 4.16 7.76
C LEU A 297 -6.51 3.92 8.83
N SER A 298 -7.75 4.35 8.60
CA SER A 298 -8.89 4.05 9.46
C SER A 298 -9.14 2.54 9.54
N GLU A 299 -9.15 1.86 8.39
CA GLU A 299 -9.32 0.41 8.32
C GLU A 299 -8.14 -0.33 8.98
N LEU A 300 -6.90 0.07 8.67
CA LEU A 300 -5.70 -0.52 9.27
C LEU A 300 -5.69 -0.38 10.79
N GLY A 301 -6.05 0.80 11.31
CA GLY A 301 -6.12 1.06 12.75
C GLY A 301 -7.22 0.24 13.43
N SER A 302 -8.40 0.15 12.81
CA SER A 302 -9.54 -0.63 13.34
C SER A 302 -9.25 -2.14 13.36
N GLU A 303 -8.66 -2.66 12.28
CA GLU A 303 -8.27 -4.06 12.20
C GLU A 303 -7.10 -4.40 13.12
N PHE A 304 -6.13 -3.48 13.26
CA PHE A 304 -5.06 -3.64 14.23
C PHE A 304 -5.59 -3.65 15.66
N TYR A 305 -6.55 -2.77 16.01
CA TYR A 305 -7.24 -2.80 17.30
C TYR A 305 -7.82 -4.20 17.57
N ARG A 306 -8.54 -4.77 16.60
CA ARG A 306 -9.15 -6.12 16.73
C ARG A 306 -8.09 -7.21 16.96
N VAL A 307 -7.00 -7.19 16.21
CA VAL A 307 -5.89 -8.15 16.35
C VAL A 307 -5.22 -8.00 17.72
N LEU A 308 -4.95 -6.76 18.13
CA LEU A 308 -4.32 -6.45 19.41
C LEU A 308 -5.17 -6.89 20.58
N THR A 309 -6.46 -6.52 20.63
CA THR A 309 -7.34 -6.90 21.75
C THR A 309 -7.54 -8.40 21.84
N THR A 310 -7.65 -9.09 20.69
CA THR A 310 -7.69 -10.56 20.63
C THR A 310 -6.42 -11.17 21.24
N GLN A 311 -5.26 -10.63 20.89
CA GLN A 311 -3.99 -11.12 21.44
C GLN A 311 -3.86 -10.83 22.94
N LEU A 312 -4.23 -9.63 23.39
CA LEU A 312 -4.14 -9.23 24.79
C LEU A 312 -4.97 -10.16 25.69
N LYS A 313 -6.19 -10.51 25.25
CA LYS A 313 -7.11 -11.40 25.97
C LYS A 313 -6.58 -12.83 26.20
N ASN A 314 -5.50 -13.23 25.52
CA ASN A 314 -4.83 -14.51 25.74
C ASN A 314 -3.87 -14.50 26.94
N PHE A 315 -3.55 -13.33 27.50
CA PHE A 315 -2.65 -13.21 28.64
C PHE A 315 -3.38 -13.20 29.98
N SER A 316 -2.66 -13.58 31.03
CA SER A 316 -3.08 -13.38 32.42
C SER A 316 -2.17 -12.35 33.06
N VAL A 317 -2.74 -11.39 33.79
CA VAL A 317 -2.02 -10.20 34.26
C VAL A 317 -2.13 -10.10 35.78
N ASN A 318 -0.99 -9.95 36.46
CA ASN A 318 -0.93 -9.67 37.90
C ASN A 318 -0.56 -8.18 38.17
N SER A 319 -0.54 -7.77 39.43
CA SER A 319 -0.33 -6.36 39.80
C SER A 319 0.98 -5.75 39.23
N PRO A 320 2.16 -6.41 39.31
CA PRO A 320 3.36 -5.89 38.64
C PRO A 320 3.24 -5.82 37.12
N GLY A 321 2.66 -6.85 36.50
CA GLY A 321 2.46 -6.90 35.05
C GLY A 321 1.44 -5.88 34.52
N ALA A 322 0.52 -5.41 35.36
CA ALA A 322 -0.42 -4.34 35.02
C ALA A 322 0.31 -3.04 34.62
N ILE A 323 1.44 -2.74 35.25
CA ILE A 323 2.27 -1.56 34.93
C ILE A 323 2.89 -1.72 33.53
N VAL A 324 3.33 -2.93 33.19
CA VAL A 324 3.90 -3.24 31.88
C VAL A 324 2.81 -3.16 30.79
N LEU A 325 1.65 -3.76 31.04
CA LEU A 325 0.50 -3.66 30.14
C LEU A 325 0.09 -2.20 29.92
N MET A 326 0.02 -1.40 30.99
CA MET A 326 -0.25 0.03 30.86
C MET A 326 0.76 0.68 29.90
N ARG A 327 2.07 0.43 30.04
CA ARG A 327 3.07 1.01 29.14
C ARG A 327 2.88 0.60 27.68
N ASP A 328 2.63 -0.68 27.44
CA ASP A 328 2.36 -1.18 26.09
C ASP A 328 1.16 -0.49 25.46
N LEU A 329 0.04 -0.36 26.20
CA LEU A 329 -1.14 0.34 25.72
C LEU A 329 -0.89 1.82 25.43
N GLY A 330 0.02 2.46 26.17
CA GLY A 330 0.43 3.84 25.90
C GLY A 330 1.28 3.98 24.64
N GLU A 331 2.19 3.04 24.41
CA GLU A 331 3.02 3.07 23.21
C GLU A 331 2.20 2.73 21.96
N TYR A 332 1.24 1.79 22.04
CA TYR A 332 0.29 1.55 20.95
C TYR A 332 -0.55 2.79 20.65
N GLN A 333 -1.11 3.45 21.68
CA GLN A 333 -1.86 4.69 21.50
C GLN A 333 -1.03 5.77 20.80
N LYS A 334 0.20 5.99 21.26
CA LYS A 334 1.14 6.93 20.64
C LYS A 334 1.48 6.57 19.20
N CYS A 335 1.67 5.27 18.90
CA CYS A 335 1.90 4.79 17.54
C CYS A 335 0.69 5.08 16.64
N MET A 336 -0.52 4.86 17.14
CA MET A 336 -1.76 5.05 16.37
C MET A 336 -2.08 6.52 16.12
N ARG A 337 -1.72 7.43 17.04
CA ARG A 337 -1.82 8.88 16.83
C ARG A 337 -1.10 9.36 15.56
N ARG A 338 -0.07 8.64 15.10
CA ARG A 338 0.67 8.97 13.87
C ARG A 338 -0.12 8.68 12.60
N PHE A 339 -1.26 8.00 12.70
CA PHE A 339 -2.15 7.76 11.57
C PHE A 339 -2.96 9.02 11.24
N GLU A 340 -3.08 9.96 12.18
CA GLU A 340 -3.82 11.21 12.02
C GLU A 340 -5.31 10.96 11.68
N VAL A 341 -5.90 9.90 12.25
CA VAL A 341 -7.31 9.53 12.05
C VAL A 341 -8.05 9.52 13.39
N GLN A 342 -8.99 10.46 13.56
CA GLN A 342 -9.71 10.66 14.84
C GLN A 342 -10.46 9.41 15.31
N ALA A 343 -11.07 8.64 14.40
CA ALA A 343 -11.78 7.42 14.77
C ALA A 343 -10.84 6.36 15.38
N VAL A 344 -9.59 6.28 14.92
CA VAL A 344 -8.57 5.38 15.46
C VAL A 344 -8.07 5.92 16.81
N ASP A 345 -7.85 7.22 16.93
CA ASP A 345 -7.48 7.85 18.20
C ASP A 345 -8.50 7.54 19.31
N ASP A 346 -9.80 7.69 19.03
CA ASP A 346 -10.87 7.38 19.98
C ASP A 346 -10.82 5.91 20.45
N LEU A 347 -10.55 4.97 19.54
CA LEU A 347 -10.45 3.54 19.85
C LEU A 347 -9.29 3.25 20.79
N PHE A 348 -8.11 3.83 20.52
CA PHE A 348 -6.93 3.60 21.33
C PHE A 348 -6.93 4.41 22.64
N ASP A 349 -7.61 5.56 22.69
CA ASP A 349 -7.92 6.29 23.92
C ASP A 349 -8.87 5.49 24.82
N ALA A 350 -9.82 4.74 24.24
CA ALA A 350 -10.65 3.81 24.99
C ALA A 350 -9.84 2.61 25.50
N LEU A 351 -9.01 2.01 24.64
CA LEU A 351 -8.14 0.89 25.01
C LEU A 351 -7.15 1.26 26.12
N ARG A 352 -6.61 2.49 26.11
CA ARG A 352 -5.71 2.96 27.15
C ARG A 352 -6.36 2.94 28.54
N GLU A 353 -7.62 3.33 28.66
CA GLU A 353 -8.33 3.31 29.96
C GLU A 353 -8.58 1.89 30.47
N VAL A 354 -8.61 0.88 29.60
CA VAL A 354 -8.67 -0.53 30.02
C VAL A 354 -7.50 -0.88 30.94
N SER A 355 -6.34 -0.20 30.84
CA SER A 355 -5.23 -0.40 31.78
C SER A 355 -5.62 -0.13 33.24
N ASN A 356 -6.55 0.79 33.51
CA ASN A 356 -7.01 1.09 34.86
C ASN A 356 -7.70 -0.12 35.50
N LEU A 357 -8.34 -1.00 34.71
CA LEU A 357 -8.94 -2.23 35.20
C LEU A 357 -7.91 -3.16 35.85
N PHE A 358 -6.63 -3.05 35.52
CA PHE A 358 -5.56 -3.90 36.05
C PHE A 358 -4.79 -3.23 37.21
N LEU A 359 -4.86 -1.91 37.31
CA LEU A 359 -4.12 -1.12 38.30
C LEU A 359 -4.89 -0.92 39.60
N VAL A 360 -6.22 -0.93 39.54
CA VAL A 360 -7.06 -0.73 40.74
C VAL A 360 -7.20 -2.00 41.58
N ALA A 361 -7.33 -1.78 42.89
CA ALA A 361 -7.72 -2.81 43.82
C ALA A 361 -9.18 -3.26 43.55
N PRO A 362 -9.53 -4.53 43.83
CA PRO A 362 -10.86 -5.09 43.58
C PRO A 362 -12.02 -4.24 44.12
N GLN A 363 -11.83 -3.59 45.27
CA GLN A 363 -12.87 -2.80 45.93
C GLN A 363 -13.30 -1.56 45.13
N ASN A 364 -12.41 -1.03 44.28
CA ASN A 364 -12.67 0.17 43.47
C ASN A 364 -13.11 -0.16 42.04
N MET A 365 -13.30 -1.44 41.71
CA MET A 365 -13.53 -1.87 40.34
C MET A 365 -14.85 -1.38 39.76
N GLU A 366 -15.93 -1.31 40.56
CA GLU A 366 -17.24 -0.81 40.09
C GLU A 366 -17.15 0.65 39.60
N ASN A 367 -16.38 1.49 40.31
CA ASN A 367 -16.18 2.88 39.90
C ASN A 367 -15.45 3.00 38.56
N VAL A 368 -14.45 2.14 38.32
CA VAL A 368 -13.70 2.14 37.06
C VAL A 368 -14.56 1.60 35.91
N LEU A 369 -15.34 0.56 36.15
CA LEU A 369 -16.26 0.00 35.16
C LEU A 369 -17.31 1.03 34.74
N GLY A 370 -17.87 1.81 35.68
CA GLY A 370 -18.80 2.89 35.36
C GLY A 370 -18.18 4.04 34.52
N GLN A 371 -16.87 4.25 34.59
CA GLN A 371 -16.18 5.22 33.71
C GLN A 371 -15.98 4.68 32.29
N LEU A 372 -15.89 3.36 32.12
CA LEU A 372 -15.74 2.70 30.82
C LEU A 372 -17.07 2.55 30.06
N ASP A 373 -18.22 2.57 30.75
CA ASP A 373 -19.55 2.53 30.12
C ASP A 373 -19.78 3.63 29.07
N ASN A 374 -19.15 4.79 29.26
CA ASN A 374 -19.28 5.92 28.33
C ASN A 374 -18.33 5.80 27.12
N LYS A 375 -17.55 4.72 27.02
CA LYS A 375 -16.61 4.49 25.93
C LYS A 375 -17.22 3.55 24.90
N LYS A 376 -16.72 3.61 23.65
CA LYS A 376 -17.18 2.78 22.50
C LYS A 376 -16.86 1.27 22.66
N MET A 377 -16.87 0.73 23.87
CA MET A 377 -16.52 -0.67 24.20
C MET A 377 -17.76 -1.40 24.73
N SER A 378 -17.98 -2.64 24.30
CA SER A 378 -19.13 -3.42 24.78
C SER A 378 -18.88 -3.96 26.19
N LYS A 379 -19.95 -4.19 26.96
CA LYS A 379 -19.85 -4.82 28.29
C LYS A 379 -19.17 -6.19 28.24
N GLU A 380 -19.40 -6.94 27.17
CA GLU A 380 -18.76 -8.25 26.95
C GLU A 380 -17.25 -8.10 26.75
N GLU A 381 -16.82 -7.10 25.98
CA GLU A 381 -15.40 -6.83 25.77
C GLU A 381 -14.71 -6.40 27.06
N ILE A 382 -15.34 -5.52 27.85
CA ILE A 382 -14.85 -5.12 29.18
C ILE A 382 -14.73 -6.33 30.10
N HIS A 383 -15.75 -7.19 30.13
CA HIS A 383 -15.75 -8.40 30.95
C HIS A 383 -14.61 -9.35 30.57
N ASP A 384 -14.32 -9.51 29.27
CA ASP A 384 -13.18 -10.32 28.81
C ASP A 384 -11.84 -9.76 29.26
N PHE A 385 -11.68 -8.43 29.31
CA PHE A 385 -10.48 -7.82 29.91
C PHE A 385 -10.40 -8.06 31.41
N VAL A 386 -11.52 -7.97 32.15
CA VAL A 386 -11.52 -8.25 33.60
C VAL A 386 -11.12 -9.71 33.90
N LYS A 387 -11.51 -10.68 33.06
CA LYS A 387 -11.11 -12.09 33.18
C LYS A 387 -9.60 -12.32 33.11
N MET A 388 -8.85 -11.42 32.48
CA MET A 388 -7.40 -11.54 32.36
C MET A 388 -6.69 -11.36 33.71
N ARG A 389 -7.31 -10.69 34.69
CA ARG A 389 -6.70 -10.47 36.00
C ARG A 389 -6.48 -11.80 36.74
N THR A 390 -5.32 -11.96 37.38
CA THR A 390 -5.02 -13.19 38.15
C THR A 390 -5.94 -13.40 39.35
N ASP A 391 -6.48 -12.34 39.93
CA ASP A 391 -7.39 -12.36 41.09
C ASP A 391 -8.87 -12.46 40.71
N TYR A 392 -9.19 -12.61 39.42
CA TYR A 392 -10.57 -12.67 38.91
C TYR A 392 -11.46 -13.68 39.65
N LYS A 393 -10.96 -14.90 39.85
CA LYS A 393 -11.70 -15.98 40.53
C LYS A 393 -11.69 -15.83 42.05
N THR A 394 -10.59 -15.36 42.63
CA THR A 394 -10.44 -15.24 44.09
C THR A 394 -11.32 -14.13 44.64
N GLU A 395 -11.40 -13.01 43.94
CA GLU A 395 -12.19 -11.84 44.31
C GLU A 395 -13.63 -11.89 43.78
N LYS A 396 -14.00 -12.98 43.07
CA LYS A 396 -15.35 -13.20 42.51
C LYS A 396 -15.84 -12.01 41.67
N LEU A 397 -14.94 -11.44 40.85
CA LEU A 397 -15.23 -10.25 40.03
C LEU A 397 -16.35 -10.46 39.01
N ASN A 398 -16.69 -11.73 38.71
CA ASN A 398 -17.84 -12.10 37.90
C ASN A 398 -19.20 -11.78 38.54
N ARG A 399 -19.23 -11.37 39.83
CA ARG A 399 -20.44 -11.04 40.58
C ARG A 399 -20.65 -9.54 40.78
N LEU A 400 -19.79 -8.71 40.20
CA LEU A 400 -19.95 -7.25 40.27
C LEU A 400 -21.29 -6.84 39.64
N SER A 401 -21.97 -5.88 40.27
CA SER A 401 -23.30 -5.43 39.87
C SER A 401 -23.36 -5.03 38.39
N TYR A 402 -22.27 -4.43 37.92
CA TYR A 402 -22.02 -4.01 36.55
C TYR A 402 -22.28 -5.10 35.48
N PHE A 403 -21.94 -6.37 35.76
CA PHE A 403 -22.05 -7.48 34.81
C PHE A 403 -23.35 -8.28 34.95
N VAL A 404 -24.12 -8.04 36.02
CA VAL A 404 -25.37 -8.77 36.32
C VAL A 404 -26.60 -7.99 35.83
N GLN A 405 -26.43 -6.70 35.53
CA GLN A 405 -27.44 -5.80 34.95
C GLN A 405 -27.19 -5.58 33.45
#